data_AF-A0A8H8M3F1-F1
#
_entry.id   AF-A0A8H8M3F1-F1
#
_cell.length_a   1.000
_cell.length_b   1.000
_cell.length_c   1.000
_cell.angle_alpha   90.00
_cell.angle_beta   90.00
_cell.angle_gamma   90.00
#
_symmetry.space_group_name_H-M   'P 1'
#
loop_
_entity.id
_entity.type
_entity.pdbx_description
1 polymer ?
#
loop_
_entity_poly.entity_id
_entity_poly.type
_entity_poly.pdbx_seq_one_letter_code
_entity_poly.pdbx_strand_id
1 'polypeptide(L)'
;MRFTSVFSIVAAAMATTVLAQQVPNWGMCGGIGWTGPTTCNTGWVCQYWNDWDSTCIPDYYASSISQSATAKPTSTSKPAPTPTPPSPPPHPTHTPKPPPTPK
;
A
#
# COMPACT_ATOMS: atom_id res chain seq x y z
N MET A 1 21.65 -38.15 -27.55
CA MET A 1 22.36 -36.89 -27.84
C MET A 1 22.12 -36.49 -29.30
N ARG A 2 21.28 -35.48 -29.54
CA ARG A 2 21.38 -34.57 -30.70
C ARG A 2 20.84 -33.21 -30.26
N PHE A 3 21.75 -32.37 -29.77
CA PHE A 3 21.52 -30.97 -29.49
C PHE A 3 21.80 -30.19 -30.78
N THR A 4 20.77 -29.66 -31.42
CA THR A 4 20.92 -28.73 -32.56
C THR A 4 20.72 -27.30 -32.05
N SER A 5 21.86 -26.62 -31.92
CA SER A 5 22.09 -25.17 -31.98
C SER A 5 21.33 -24.58 -33.20
N VAL A 6 20.76 -23.37 -33.23
CA VAL A 6 21.38 -22.04 -33.10
C VAL A 6 20.30 -20.91 -33.09
N PHE A 7 20.62 -19.79 -32.42
CA PHE A 7 20.26 -18.40 -32.77
C PHE A 7 18.80 -17.99 -33.01
N SER A 8 18.25 -17.16 -32.11
CA SER A 8 17.84 -15.78 -32.45
C SER A 8 17.39 -15.01 -31.21
N ILE A 9 18.01 -13.85 -31.03
CA ILE A 9 17.67 -12.84 -30.02
C ILE A 9 16.29 -12.28 -30.38
N VAL A 10 15.28 -12.56 -29.56
CA VAL A 10 14.11 -11.69 -29.48
C VAL A 10 14.02 -11.24 -28.02
N ALA A 11 14.82 -10.23 -27.70
CA ALA A 11 14.54 -9.36 -26.58
C ALA A 11 13.26 -8.59 -26.95
N ALA A 12 12.10 -9.20 -26.74
CA ALA A 12 10.83 -8.51 -26.76
C ALA A 12 10.85 -7.58 -25.55
N ALA A 13 11.30 -6.33 -25.78
CA ALA A 13 10.98 -5.23 -24.91
C ALA A 13 9.45 -5.11 -24.90
N MET A 14 8.80 -5.78 -23.96
CA MET A 14 7.41 -5.52 -23.62
C MET A 14 7.41 -4.11 -23.02
N ALA A 15 7.34 -3.10 -23.89
CA ALA A 15 7.05 -1.74 -23.48
C ALA A 15 5.67 -1.80 -22.83
N THR A 16 5.64 -1.88 -21.50
CA THR A 16 4.42 -1.75 -20.73
C THR A 16 3.98 -0.30 -20.90
N THR A 17 3.11 -0.08 -21.88
CA THR A 17 2.31 1.14 -21.94
C THR A 17 1.48 1.14 -20.65
N VAL A 18 1.98 1.79 -19.60
CA VAL A 18 1.22 2.09 -18.39
C VAL A 18 0.23 3.19 -18.77
N LEU A 19 -0.78 2.81 -19.55
CA LEU A 19 -2.09 3.43 -19.42
C LEU A 19 -2.46 3.21 -17.96
N ALA A 20 -2.83 4.26 -17.23
CA ALA A 20 -3.35 4.12 -15.88
C ALA A 20 -4.63 3.28 -15.93
N GLN A 21 -4.47 1.96 -15.95
CA GLN A 21 -5.54 1.01 -16.13
C GLN A 21 -6.24 0.97 -14.79
N GLN A 22 -7.44 1.53 -14.73
CA GLN A 22 -8.23 1.38 -13.53
C GLN A 22 -8.68 -0.07 -13.41
N VAL A 23 -8.72 -0.57 -12.18
CA VAL A 23 -9.23 -1.91 -11.89
C VAL A 23 -10.73 -1.93 -12.22
N PRO A 24 -11.21 -2.94 -12.96
CA PRO A 24 -12.64 -3.09 -13.21
C PRO A 24 -13.40 -3.24 -11.89
N ASN A 25 -14.70 -2.93 -11.92
CA ASN A 25 -15.59 -3.12 -10.80
C ASN A 25 -15.50 -4.56 -10.26
N TRP A 26 -15.34 -4.73 -8.94
CA TRP A 26 -15.09 -6.03 -8.28
C TRP A 26 -13.79 -6.74 -8.67
N GLY A 27 -12.88 -6.07 -9.37
CA GLY A 27 -11.56 -6.59 -9.66
C GLY A 27 -10.61 -6.47 -8.47
N MET A 28 -9.55 -7.27 -8.51
CA MET A 28 -8.47 -7.21 -7.53
C MET A 28 -7.60 -5.97 -7.75
N CYS A 29 -7.32 -5.24 -6.67
CA CYS A 29 -6.53 -4.00 -6.66
C CYS A 29 -5.30 -4.08 -5.76
N GLY A 30 -5.09 -5.19 -5.07
CA GLY A 30 -3.95 -5.37 -4.19
C GLY A 30 -3.90 -6.76 -3.58
N GLY A 31 -2.77 -7.08 -2.95
CA GLY A 31 -2.49 -8.37 -2.35
C GLY A 31 -1.02 -8.77 -2.55
N ILE A 32 -0.52 -9.70 -1.74
CA ILE A 32 0.82 -10.26 -1.91
C ILE A 32 0.94 -10.87 -3.31
N GLY A 33 1.95 -10.41 -4.06
CA GLY A 33 2.19 -10.85 -5.43
C GLY A 33 1.36 -10.15 -6.51
N TRP A 34 0.49 -9.20 -6.15
CA TRP A 34 -0.26 -8.40 -7.12
C TRP A 34 0.68 -7.41 -7.85
N THR A 35 0.80 -7.58 -9.17
CA THR A 35 1.58 -6.68 -10.06
C THR A 35 0.70 -5.86 -10.99
N GLY A 36 -0.62 -5.97 -10.82
CA GLY A 36 -1.61 -5.27 -11.62
C GLY A 36 -1.91 -3.86 -11.11
N PRO A 37 -2.93 -3.22 -11.69
CA PRO A 37 -3.35 -1.89 -11.27
C PRO A 37 -3.89 -1.88 -9.84
N THR A 38 -3.63 -0.79 -9.12
CA THR A 38 -4.07 -0.61 -7.72
C THR A 38 -5.15 0.45 -7.55
N THR A 39 -5.45 1.18 -8.62
CA THR A 39 -6.44 2.27 -8.61
C THR A 39 -7.76 1.75 -9.15
N CYS A 40 -8.82 1.81 -8.35
CA CYS A 40 -10.16 1.45 -8.79
C CYS A 40 -10.78 2.52 -9.73
N ASN A 41 -11.84 2.14 -10.44
CA ASN A 41 -12.70 3.08 -11.15
C ASN A 41 -13.25 4.19 -10.23
N THR A 42 -13.65 5.32 -10.79
CA THR A 42 -14.30 6.40 -10.03
C THR A 42 -15.57 5.89 -9.35
N GLY A 43 -15.75 6.21 -8.05
CA GLY A 43 -16.85 5.69 -7.23
C GLY A 43 -16.59 4.31 -6.62
N TRP A 44 -15.38 3.76 -6.79
CA TRP A 44 -14.95 2.50 -6.21
C TRP A 44 -13.72 2.70 -5.33
N VAL A 45 -13.63 1.89 -4.28
CA VAL A 45 -12.52 1.93 -3.33
C VAL A 45 -11.90 0.54 -3.22
N CYS A 46 -10.58 0.50 -3.10
CA CYS A 46 -9.85 -0.74 -2.90
C CYS A 46 -10.04 -1.19 -1.45
N GLN A 47 -10.94 -2.15 -1.21
CA GLN A 47 -11.19 -2.68 0.12
C GLN A 47 -10.24 -3.85 0.37
N TYR A 48 -9.43 -3.70 1.42
CA TYR A 48 -8.61 -4.78 1.93
C TYR A 48 -9.47 -5.85 2.60
N TRP A 49 -9.23 -7.12 2.28
CA TRP A 49 -9.86 -8.27 2.93
C TRP A 49 -8.84 -9.11 3.69
N ASN A 50 -7.72 -9.43 3.06
CA ASN A 50 -6.61 -10.17 3.64
C ASN A 50 -5.30 -9.85 2.90
N ASP A 51 -4.17 -10.37 3.39
CA ASP A 51 -2.86 -10.04 2.83
C ASP A 51 -2.74 -10.40 1.33
N TRP A 52 -3.51 -11.37 0.87
CA TRP A 52 -3.50 -11.84 -0.52
C TRP A 52 -4.57 -11.18 -1.39
N ASP A 53 -5.58 -10.53 -0.81
CA ASP A 53 -6.70 -9.98 -1.56
C ASP A 53 -7.15 -8.61 -1.05
N SER A 54 -7.15 -7.66 -1.98
CA SER A 54 -7.89 -6.42 -1.88
C SER A 54 -8.74 -6.28 -3.14
N THR A 55 -10.04 -6.09 -2.98
CA THR A 55 -11.00 -6.04 -4.08
C THR A 55 -11.62 -4.65 -4.17
N CYS A 56 -11.76 -4.11 -5.38
CA CYS A 56 -12.49 -2.89 -5.62
C CYS A 56 -13.97 -3.09 -5.35
N ILE A 57 -14.52 -2.36 -4.40
CA ILE A 57 -15.95 -2.37 -4.08
C ILE A 57 -16.56 -0.97 -4.24
N PRO A 58 -17.90 -0.85 -4.36
CA PRO A 58 -18.54 0.45 -4.36
C PRO A 58 -18.27 1.20 -3.05
N ASP A 59 -18.04 2.50 -3.12
CA ASP A 59 -17.78 3.38 -1.98
C ASP A 59 -18.90 3.35 -0.90
N TYR A 60 -20.17 3.26 -1.33
CA TYR A 60 -21.30 3.12 -0.43
C TYR A 60 -21.29 1.79 0.33
N TYR A 61 -20.77 0.72 -0.29
CA TYR A 61 -20.67 -0.60 0.33
C TYR A 61 -19.54 -0.62 1.35
N ALA A 62 -18.39 -0.02 1.03
CA ALA A 62 -17.28 0.16 1.98
C ALA A 62 -17.71 0.89 3.25
N SER A 63 -18.52 1.94 3.10
CA SER A 63 -19.11 2.68 4.23
C SER A 63 -20.01 1.82 5.11
N SER A 64 -20.71 0.83 4.54
CA SER A 64 -21.54 -0.11 5.30
C SER A 64 -20.72 -1.15 6.06
N ILE A 65 -19.62 -1.64 5.48
CA ILE A 65 -18.70 -2.59 6.14
C ILE A 65 -18.03 -1.92 7.35
N SER A 66 -17.65 -0.65 7.21
CA SER A 66 -17.05 0.13 8.31
C SER A 66 -18.03 0.32 9.48
N GLN A 67 -19.33 0.51 9.20
CA GLN A 67 -20.36 0.65 10.23
C GLN A 67 -20.68 -0.67 10.95
N SER A 68 -20.64 -1.80 10.23
CA SER A 68 -20.85 -3.13 10.83
C SER A 68 -19.73 -3.59 11.76
N ALA A 69 -18.57 -2.93 11.76
CA ALA A 69 -17.53 -3.15 12.78
C ALA A 69 -17.86 -2.50 14.15
N THR A 70 -18.98 -1.77 14.27
CA THR A 70 -19.43 -1.09 15.49
C THR A 70 -20.76 -1.64 16.02
N ALA A 71 -20.77 -2.93 16.38
CA ALA A 71 -21.73 -3.46 17.36
C ALA A 71 -20.96 -4.21 18.46
N LYS A 72 -19.97 -3.53 19.06
CA LYS A 72 -19.41 -3.92 20.36
C LYS A 72 -20.28 -3.26 21.43
N PRO A 73 -20.72 -3.98 22.49
CA PRO A 73 -21.55 -3.38 23.53
C PRO A 73 -20.77 -2.26 24.24
N THR A 74 -21.42 -1.09 24.33
CA THR A 74 -20.96 0.07 25.08
C THR A 74 -21.01 -0.25 26.58
N SER A 75 -19.90 -0.69 27.16
CA SER A 75 -19.70 -0.57 28.60
C SER A 75 -19.19 0.83 28.90
N THR A 76 -20.06 1.65 29.49
CA THR A 76 -19.76 2.99 30.00
C THR A 76 -18.70 2.92 31.10
N SER A 77 -17.44 3.22 30.75
CA SER A 77 -16.41 3.57 31.73
C SER A 77 -16.00 5.04 31.52
N LYS A 78 -16.41 5.84 32.50
CA LYS A 78 -15.93 7.17 32.91
C LYS A 78 -14.54 7.57 32.33
N PRO A 79 -14.32 8.82 31.86
CA PRO A 79 -13.02 9.25 31.38
C PRO A 79 -11.98 9.21 32.51
N ALA A 80 -10.93 8.41 32.33
CA ALA A 80 -9.72 8.48 33.13
C ALA A 80 -8.76 9.53 32.51
N PRO A 81 -8.02 10.30 33.32
CA PRO A 81 -7.14 11.34 32.81
C PRO A 81 -6.00 10.76 31.97
N THR A 82 -5.70 11.44 30.86
CA THR A 82 -4.60 11.19 29.94
C THR A 82 -3.25 11.18 30.68
N PRO A 83 -2.46 10.10 30.64
CA PRO A 83 -1.05 10.18 31.03
C PRO A 83 -0.27 10.86 29.89
N THR A 84 0.34 12.00 30.21
CA THR A 84 1.30 12.70 29.37
C THR A 84 2.50 11.79 29.07
N PRO A 85 2.91 11.61 27.79
CA PRO A 85 4.10 10.84 27.48
C PRO A 85 5.36 11.53 28.05
N PRO A 86 6.34 10.77 28.60
CA PRO A 86 7.60 11.34 29.03
C PRO A 86 8.39 11.88 27.82
N SER A 87 8.96 13.06 28.02
CA SER A 87 9.81 13.76 27.06
C SER A 87 10.92 12.83 26.51
N PRO A 88 11.20 12.87 25.20
CA PRO A 88 12.35 12.15 24.65
C PRO A 88 13.67 12.68 25.24
N PRO A 89 14.70 11.82 25.38
CA PRO A 89 16.02 12.24 25.85
C PRO A 89 16.68 13.23 24.86
N PRO A 90 17.60 14.10 25.32
CA PRO A 90 18.30 15.03 24.46
C PRO A 90 19.09 14.27 23.39
N HIS A 91 18.79 14.56 22.13
CA HIS A 91 19.53 14.11 20.97
C HIS A 91 21.01 14.55 21.11
N PRO A 92 22.01 13.68 20.92
CA PRO A 92 23.41 14.09 20.92
C PRO A 92 23.68 14.96 19.69
N THR A 93 23.91 16.25 19.92
CA THR A 93 24.25 17.23 18.89
C THR A 93 25.45 16.75 18.07
N HIS A 94 25.20 16.38 16.81
CA HIS A 94 26.27 16.17 15.83
C HIS A 94 26.83 17.54 15.42
N THR A 95 27.99 17.90 15.97
CA THR A 95 28.75 19.09 15.56
C THR A 95 29.14 18.95 14.09
N PRO A 96 28.76 19.88 13.20
CA PRO A 96 29.22 19.85 11.81
C PRO A 96 30.74 20.03 11.75
N LYS A 97 31.44 19.07 11.12
CA LYS A 97 32.86 19.17 10.79
C LYS A 97 33.06 20.33 9.78
N PRO A 98 34.07 21.20 9.94
CA PRO A 98 34.34 22.26 8.97
C PRO A 98 34.65 21.70 7.57
N PRO A 99 34.25 22.38 6.48
CA PRO A 99 34.64 22.02 5.13
C PRO A 99 36.17 22.05 4.95
N PRO A 100 36.77 21.13 4.18
CA PRO A 100 38.20 21.20 3.85
C PRO A 100 38.49 22.38 2.91
N THR A 101 39.56 23.11 3.21
CA THR A 101 40.07 24.24 2.44
C THR A 101 40.67 23.77 1.10
N PRO A 102 40.35 24.41 -0.05
CA PRO A 102 40.97 24.08 -1.33
C PRO A 102 42.41 24.63 -1.40
N LYS A 103 43.31 23.84 -2.02
CA LYS A 103 44.69 24.21 -2.36
C LYS A 103 44.77 24.57 -3.85
#